data_AF-A0A551Z8L5-F1
#
_entry.id   AF-A0A551Z8L5-F1
#
_cell.length_a   1.000
_cell.length_b   1.000
_cell.length_c   1.000
_cell.angle_alpha   90.00
_cell.angle_beta   90.00
_cell.angle_gamma   90.00
#
_symmetry.space_group_name_H-M   'P 1'
#
loop_
_entity.id
_entity.type
_entity.pdbx_description
1 polymer ?
#
loop_
_entity_poly.entity_id
_entity_poly.type
_entity_poly.pdbx_seq_one_letter_code
_entity_poly.pdbx_strand_id
1 'polypeptide(L)' 'KRGLYRTDKGILVQSDVIGSYNILRKAFPNAFNRYGIERCVVHPRRINLSK' A
#
# COMPACT_ATOMS: atom_id res chain seq x y z
N LYS A 1 -14.30 0.08 -16.75
CA LYS A 1 -14.39 0.26 -15.28
C LYS A 1 -13.22 1.16 -14.85
N ARG A 2 -13.47 2.46 -14.63
CA ARG A 2 -12.43 3.43 -14.26
C ARG A 2 -12.06 3.23 -12.78
N GLY A 3 -10.78 3.44 -12.42
CA GLY A 3 -10.30 3.30 -11.03
C GLY A 3 -9.96 1.86 -10.59
N LEU A 4 -10.07 0.88 -11.48
CA LEU A 4 -9.66 -0.50 -11.23
C LEU A 4 -8.48 -0.85 -12.14
N TYR A 5 -7.42 -1.34 -11.54
CA TYR A 5 -6.26 -1.92 -12.18
C TYR A 5 -6.45 -3.42 -12.35
N ARG A 6 -6.21 -3.93 -13.55
CA ARG A 6 -6.22 -5.37 -13.84
C ARG A 6 -4.79 -5.90 -13.77
N THR A 7 -4.55 -6.82 -12.84
CA THR A 7 -3.27 -7.52 -12.70
C THR A 7 -3.04 -8.51 -13.85
N ASP A 8 -1.80 -8.98 -13.98
CA ASP A 8 -1.38 -10.05 -14.90
C ASP A 8 -2.18 -11.34 -14.66
N LYS A 9 -2.53 -11.64 -13.41
CA LYS A 9 -3.38 -12.77 -13.00
C LYS A 9 -4.88 -12.54 -13.25
N GLY A 10 -5.26 -11.42 -13.86
CA GLY A 10 -6.65 -11.08 -14.16
C GLY A 10 -7.48 -10.56 -12.97
N ILE A 11 -6.88 -10.41 -11.79
CA ILE A 11 -7.54 -9.87 -10.59
C ILE A 11 -7.69 -8.36 -10.74
N LEU A 12 -8.90 -7.85 -10.46
CA LEU A 12 -9.19 -6.42 -10.43
C LEU A 12 -8.94 -5.87 -9.02
N VAL A 13 -8.07 -4.88 -8.91
CA VAL A 13 -7.70 -4.20 -7.67
C VAL A 13 -7.87 -2.70 -7.86
N GLN A 14 -8.05 -1.94 -6.77
CA GLN A 14 -8.09 -0.48 -6.86
C GLN A 14 -6.78 0.07 -7.44
N SER A 15 -6.86 0.99 -8.41
CA SER A 15 -5.69 1.54 -9.09
C SER A 15 -4.73 2.25 -8.15
N ASP A 16 -5.29 2.98 -7.17
CA ASP A 16 -4.51 3.80 -6.25
C ASP A 16 -3.68 2.92 -5.31
N VAL A 17 -4.22 1.78 -4.87
CA VAL A 17 -3.50 0.79 -4.06
C VAL A 17 -2.31 0.23 -4.82
N ILE A 18 -2.47 -0.09 -6.10
CA ILE A 18 -1.38 -0.59 -6.95
C ILE A 18 -0.33 0.51 -7.19
N GLY A 19 -0.77 1.76 -7.38
CA GLY A 19 0.11 2.92 -7.49
C GLY A 19 0.99 3.09 -6.26
N SER A 20 0.39 3.15 -5.07
CA SER A 20 1.11 3.25 -3.79
C SER A 20 2.05 2.05 -3.58
N TYR A 21 1.60 0.83 -3.89
CA TYR A 21 2.43 -0.38 -3.78
C TYR A 21 3.69 -0.31 -4.65
N ASN A 22 3.57 0.17 -5.90
CA ASN A 22 4.71 0.32 -6.80
C ASN A 22 5.70 1.40 -6.33
N ILE A 23 5.21 2.48 -5.70
CA ILE A 23 6.07 3.48 -5.07
C ILE A 23 6.83 2.85 -3.90
N LEU A 24 6.13 2.13 -3.02
CA LEU A 24 6.75 1.45 -1.87
C LEU A 24 7.83 0.45 -2.29
N ARG A 25 7.60 -0.31 -3.37
CA ARG A 25 8.60 -1.24 -3.93
C ARG A 25 9.88 -0.53 -4.41
N LYS A 26 9.78 0.70 -4.90
CA LYS A 26 10.93 1.49 -5.34
C LYS A 26 11.63 2.21 -4.19
N ALA A 27 10.86 2.79 -3.27
CA ALA A 27 11.39 3.52 -2.12
C ALA A 27 12.03 2.59 -1.08
N PHE A 28 11.47 1.39 -0.90
CA PHE A 28 11.89 0.43 0.13
C PHE A 28 12.06 -0.98 -0.48
N PRO A 29 13.02 -1.19 -1.39
CA PRO A 29 13.16 -2.46 -2.12
C PRO A 29 13.42 -3.66 -1.19
N ASN A 30 14.15 -3.44 -0.09
CA ASN A 30 14.50 -4.50 0.87
C ASN A 30 13.34 -4.91 1.79
N ALA A 31 12.30 -4.07 1.89
CA ALA A 31 11.14 -4.35 2.73
C ALA A 31 10.30 -5.52 2.19
N PHE A 32 10.35 -5.80 0.89
CA PHE A 32 9.55 -6.86 0.27
C PHE A 32 10.36 -8.13 -0.05
N ASN A 33 11.70 -8.06 -0.06
CA ASN A 33 12.55 -9.17 -0.48
C ASN A 33 13.27 -9.90 0.67
N ARG A 34 13.50 -9.24 1.81
CA ARG A 34 14.36 -9.84 2.86
C ARG A 34 13.94 -9.54 4.28
N TYR A 35 13.73 -8.27 4.62
CA TYR A 35 13.65 -7.85 6.03
C TYR A 35 12.25 -7.45 6.50
N GLY A 36 11.30 -7.24 5.57
CA GLY A 36 10.02 -6.65 5.94
C GLY A 36 10.12 -5.14 6.18
N ILE A 37 8.99 -4.49 6.53
CA ILE A 37 9.03 -3.14 7.10
C ILE A 37 9.30 -3.30 8.60
N GLU A 38 10.52 -2.96 9.02
CA GLU A 38 10.97 -3.15 10.41
C GLU A 38 10.31 -2.17 11.39
N ARG A 39 9.93 -0.98 10.92
CA ARG A 39 9.34 0.06 11.79
C ARG A 39 8.50 1.06 11.02
N CYS A 40 7.32 1.37 11.54
CA CYS A 40 6.49 2.48 11.10
C CYS A 40 6.57 3.62 12.11
N VAL A 41 6.94 4.83 11.67
CA VAL A 41 7.09 6.00 12.56
C VAL A 41 5.73 6.53 13.00
N VAL A 42 4.74 6.50 12.11
CA VAL A 42 3.40 7.05 12.36
C VAL A 42 2.34 5.98 12.11
N HIS A 43 1.70 5.52 13.19
CA HIS A 43 0.60 4.59 13.09
C HIS A 43 -0.71 5.39 13.05
N PRO A 44 -1.56 5.20 12.03
CA PRO A 44 -2.86 5.85 11.99
C PRO A 44 -3.65 5.43 13.23
N ARG A 45 -4.10 6.41 14.02
CA ARG A 45 -4.97 6.18 15.18
C ARG A 45 -6.38 6.56 14.82
N ARG A 46 -7.35 5.70 15.16
CA ARG A 46 -8.76 6.08 15.12
C ARG A 46 -9.04 7.00 16.29
N ILE A 47 -9.29 8.28 16.04
CA ILE A 47 -9.67 9.25 17.05
C ILE A 47 -11.19 9.41 17.00
N ASN A 48 -11.87 9.11 18.10
CA ASN A 48 -13.26 9.48 18.29
C ASN A 48 -13.28 10.85 18.99
N LEU A 49 -13.70 11.88 18.28
CA LEU A 49 -13.89 13.19 18.88
C LEU A 49 -15.17 13.14 19.73
N SER A 50 -15.04 13.36 21.04
CA SER A 50 -16.22 13.65 21.88
C SER A 50 -16.75 15.03 21.50
N LYS A 51 -18.06 15.20 21.58
CA LYS A 51 -18.68 16.52 21.65
C LYS A 51 -18.20 17.27 22.89
#